data_AF-A0AAV4JYM6-F1
#
_entry.id   AF-A0AAV4JYM6-F1
#
_cell.length_a   1.000
_cell.length_b   1.000
_cell.length_c   1.000
_cell.angle_alpha   90.00
_cell.angle_beta   90.00
_cell.angle_gamma   90.00
#
_symmetry.space_group_name_H-M   'P 1'
#
loop_
_entity.id
_entity.type
_entity.pdbx_description
1 polymer ?
#
loop_
_entity_poly.entity_id
_entity_poly.type
_entity_poly.pdbx_seq_one_letter_code
_entity_poly.pdbx_strand_id
1 'polypeptide(L)'
;MSGEECHKRPSIGHHECEILPGKEHETLESELAWRKCQKNPGHENFFSVQDVNKNLPEAWSDDKIRQLRSLIDLTVRLRVDCTSRGRPDDDDIAEYRGTDRIRVGTGFIKFIYDDEYSHPCSCEKCDGAVMRKQWAFAVQTACHVVYNTEEAKRTRVDLFCDDASCQRDGRMKSV
;
A
#
# COMPACT_ATOMS: atom_id res chain seq x y z
N MET A 1 -0.38 42.64 -18.85
CA MET A 1 -1.13 41.58 -18.15
C MET A 1 -0.91 40.28 -18.93
N SER A 2 0.22 39.62 -18.68
CA SER A 2 0.55 38.32 -19.26
C SER A 2 -0.10 37.25 -18.40
N GLY A 3 -1.07 36.53 -18.97
CA GLY A 3 -1.66 35.37 -18.33
C GLY A 3 -0.61 34.28 -18.18
N GLU A 4 -0.37 33.86 -16.95
CA GLU A 4 0.41 32.65 -16.67
C GLU A 4 -0.42 31.46 -17.17
N GLU A 5 0.09 30.79 -18.21
CA GLU A 5 -0.38 29.48 -18.62
C GLU A 5 -0.23 28.53 -17.43
N CYS A 6 -1.37 28.08 -16.89
CA CYS A 6 -1.43 27.00 -15.93
C CYS A 6 -0.84 25.75 -16.60
N HIS A 7 0.43 25.46 -16.30
CA HIS A 7 1.06 24.20 -16.65
C HIS A 7 0.20 23.08 -16.05
N LYS A 8 -0.57 22.41 -16.92
CA LYS A 8 -1.27 21.18 -16.57
C LYS A 8 -0.23 20.24 -15.99
N ARG A 9 -0.38 19.90 -14.70
CA ARG A 9 0.42 18.86 -14.08
C ARG A 9 0.23 17.59 -14.91
N PRO A 10 1.31 16.88 -15.28
CA PRO A 10 1.17 15.59 -15.95
C PRO A 10 0.28 14.70 -15.09
N SER A 11 -0.65 13.98 -15.73
CA SER A 11 -1.56 13.03 -15.08
C SER A 11 -0.78 12.22 -14.05
N ILE A 12 -1.22 12.24 -12.79
CA ILE A 12 -0.54 11.54 -11.70
C ILE A 12 -0.79 10.06 -11.97
N GLY A 13 0.13 9.44 -12.71
CA GLY A 13 -0.17 8.16 -13.32
C GLY A 13 -0.63 7.11 -12.30
N HIS A 14 -1.50 6.20 -12.76
CA HIS A 14 -2.06 5.06 -12.02
C HIS A 14 -1.02 4.00 -11.59
N HIS A 15 0.21 4.43 -11.31
CA HIS A 15 1.38 3.57 -11.21
C HIS A 15 1.71 3.17 -9.78
N GLU A 16 1.10 3.86 -8.81
CA GLU A 16 1.23 3.56 -7.38
C GLU A 16 -0.13 3.14 -6.77
N CYS A 17 -1.20 3.13 -7.57
CA CYS A 17 -2.54 2.75 -7.13
C CYS A 17 -3.30 1.97 -8.21
N GLU A 18 -3.88 0.83 -7.84
CA GLU A 18 -4.72 -0.02 -8.69
C GLU A 18 -6.16 0.00 -8.17
N ILE A 19 -7.13 0.20 -9.07
CA ILE A 19 -8.57 0.23 -8.73
C ILE A 19 -9.19 -1.09 -9.14
N LEU A 20 -9.82 -1.76 -8.19
CA LEU A 20 -10.43 -3.08 -8.41
C LEU A 20 -11.88 -2.92 -8.90
N PRO A 21 -12.38 -3.78 -9.80
CA PRO A 21 -13.75 -3.80 -10.29
C PRO A 21 -14.70 -4.41 -9.27
N GLY A 22 -14.20 -5.14 -8.26
CA GLY A 22 -15.00 -5.78 -7.22
C GLY A 22 -14.16 -6.39 -6.11
N LYS A 23 -14.82 -6.77 -5.00
CA LYS A 23 -14.18 -7.36 -3.80
C LYS A 23 -13.57 -8.73 -4.08
N GLU A 24 -14.17 -9.50 -4.97
CA GLU A 24 -13.69 -10.83 -5.39
C GLU A 24 -12.42 -10.80 -6.27
N HIS A 25 -11.97 -9.62 -6.71
CA HIS A 25 -10.90 -9.49 -7.72
C HIS A 25 -9.51 -9.14 -7.14
N GLU A 26 -9.36 -9.02 -5.82
CA GLU A 26 -8.10 -8.66 -5.16
C GLU A 26 -6.89 -9.53 -5.53
N THR A 27 -7.09 -10.81 -5.87
CA THR A 27 -6.00 -11.75 -6.21
C THR A 27 -5.78 -11.95 -7.70
N LEU A 28 -6.80 -11.68 -8.53
CA LEU A 28 -6.78 -12.00 -9.97
C LEU A 28 -6.27 -10.84 -10.83
N GLU A 29 -6.39 -9.60 -10.36
CA GLU A 29 -6.10 -8.44 -11.23
C GLU A 29 -4.63 -8.08 -11.34
N SER A 30 -3.86 -8.19 -10.25
CA SER A 30 -2.46 -7.76 -10.29
C SER A 30 -1.60 -8.60 -11.25
N GLU A 31 -1.91 -9.88 -11.48
CA GLU A 31 -1.18 -10.71 -12.46
C GLU A 31 -1.51 -10.32 -13.91
N LEU A 32 -2.78 -10.06 -14.22
CA LEU A 32 -3.21 -9.63 -15.56
C LEU A 32 -2.71 -8.22 -15.87
N ALA A 33 -2.76 -7.31 -14.89
CA ALA A 33 -2.22 -5.97 -15.00
C ALA A 33 -0.70 -6.00 -15.23
N TRP A 34 0.02 -6.86 -14.50
CA TRP A 34 1.45 -7.07 -14.71
C TRP A 34 1.79 -7.53 -16.14
N ARG A 35 1.09 -8.55 -16.64
CA ARG A 35 1.28 -9.07 -18.02
C ARG A 35 1.00 -8.03 -19.11
N LYS A 36 0.11 -7.07 -18.83
CA LYS A 36 -0.30 -6.01 -19.77
C LYS A 36 0.48 -4.69 -19.58
N CYS A 37 1.38 -4.61 -18.59
CA CYS A 37 2.08 -3.38 -18.25
C CYS A 37 3.05 -2.96 -19.38
N GLN A 38 2.66 -1.92 -20.13
CA GLN A 38 3.47 -1.34 -21.20
C GLN A 38 4.61 -0.43 -20.72
N LYS A 39 4.81 -0.29 -19.41
CA LYS A 39 5.98 0.42 -18.86
C LYS A 39 7.26 -0.41 -18.90
N ASN A 40 7.13 -1.72 -19.17
CA ASN A 40 8.25 -2.65 -19.14
C ASN A 40 8.69 -3.22 -20.51
N PRO A 41 8.56 -2.56 -21.68
CA PRO A 41 9.23 -3.05 -22.88
C PRO A 41 10.74 -2.88 -22.69
N GLY A 42 11.45 -4.00 -22.51
CA GLY A 42 12.92 -4.06 -22.35
C GLY A 42 13.43 -4.17 -20.90
N HIS A 43 12.56 -4.21 -19.89
CA HIS A 43 12.94 -4.46 -18.49
C HIS A 43 12.62 -5.91 -18.13
N GLU A 44 13.54 -6.83 -18.44
CA GLU A 44 13.31 -8.28 -18.28
C GLU A 44 13.83 -8.86 -16.96
N ASN A 45 14.65 -8.10 -16.23
CA ASN A 45 15.39 -8.59 -15.07
C ASN A 45 14.75 -8.19 -13.73
N PHE A 46 13.42 -8.33 -13.62
CA PHE A 46 12.75 -8.22 -12.33
C PHE A 46 12.97 -9.52 -11.55
N PHE A 47 13.47 -9.39 -10.33
CA PHE A 47 13.54 -10.48 -9.39
C PHE A 47 12.59 -10.21 -8.23
N SER A 48 12.05 -11.29 -7.66
CA SER A 48 11.25 -11.19 -6.45
C SER A 48 12.11 -10.60 -5.33
N VAL A 49 11.46 -9.99 -4.33
CA VAL A 49 12.20 -9.49 -3.17
C VAL A 49 12.91 -10.61 -2.42
N GLN A 50 12.38 -11.84 -2.47
CA GLN A 50 13.01 -13.04 -1.92
C GLN A 50 14.33 -13.40 -2.63
N ASP A 51 14.48 -12.98 -3.89
CA ASP A 51 15.67 -13.20 -4.70
C ASP A 51 16.62 -12.00 -4.73
N VAL A 52 16.32 -10.91 -4.01
CA VAL A 52 17.15 -9.69 -4.04
C VAL A 52 18.60 -10.00 -3.71
N ASN A 53 18.85 -10.81 -2.68
CA ASN A 53 20.21 -11.12 -2.23
C ASN A 53 21.07 -11.84 -3.28
N LYS A 54 20.44 -12.55 -4.24
CA LYS A 54 21.15 -13.27 -5.31
C LYS A 54 21.47 -12.37 -6.50
N ASN A 55 20.79 -11.23 -6.61
CA ASN A 55 20.79 -10.36 -7.78
C ASN A 55 21.25 -8.93 -7.46
N LEU A 56 21.73 -8.67 -6.24
CA LEU A 56 22.28 -7.38 -5.87
C LEU A 56 23.63 -7.15 -6.57
N PRO A 57 23.90 -5.95 -7.09
CA PRO A 57 25.20 -5.64 -7.66
C PRO A 57 26.32 -5.78 -6.61
N GLU A 58 27.44 -6.42 -6.97
CA GLU A 58 28.59 -6.64 -6.08
C GLU A 58 29.13 -5.34 -5.45
N ALA A 59 28.92 -4.20 -6.11
CA ALA A 59 29.35 -2.89 -5.65
C ALA A 59 28.52 -2.30 -4.47
N TRP A 60 27.49 -3.00 -3.98
CA TRP A 60 26.69 -2.53 -2.85
C TRP A 60 27.38 -2.85 -1.53
N SER A 61 27.52 -1.83 -0.68
CA SER A 61 28.00 -2.03 0.68
C SER A 61 26.96 -2.76 1.53
N ASP A 62 27.42 -3.50 2.54
CA ASP A 62 26.54 -4.17 3.51
C ASP A 62 25.51 -3.22 4.13
N ASP A 63 25.85 -1.95 4.30
CA ASP A 63 24.95 -0.94 4.83
C ASP A 63 23.78 -0.63 3.88
N LYS A 64 24.04 -0.50 2.58
CA LYS A 64 22.97 -0.32 1.58
C LYS A 64 22.06 -1.54 1.51
N ILE A 65 22.63 -2.75 1.63
CA ILE A 65 21.87 -3.99 1.66
C ILE A 65 20.96 -4.03 2.89
N ARG A 66 21.46 -3.64 4.07
CA ARG A 66 20.64 -3.53 5.29
C ARG A 66 19.53 -2.50 5.13
N GLN A 67 19.82 -1.31 4.60
CA GLN A 67 18.82 -0.27 4.36
C GLN A 67 17.72 -0.75 3.42
N LEU A 68 18.09 -1.44 2.33
CA LEU A 68 17.12 -2.02 1.39
C LEU A 68 16.21 -3.04 2.08
N ARG A 69 16.77 -3.95 2.89
CA ARG A 69 15.99 -4.92 3.67
C ARG A 69 15.04 -4.24 4.63
N SER A 70 15.49 -3.21 5.35
CA SER A 70 14.61 -2.44 6.22
C SER A 70 13.47 -1.76 5.44
N LEU A 71 13.73 -1.25 4.24
CA LEU A 71 12.67 -0.67 3.40
C LEU A 71 11.66 -1.74 2.94
N ILE A 72 12.14 -2.93 2.59
CA ILE A 72 11.29 -4.08 2.25
C ILE A 72 10.37 -4.43 3.43
N ASP A 73 10.94 -4.62 4.62
CA ASP A 73 10.19 -5.03 5.82
C ASP A 73 9.17 -3.97 6.27
N LEU A 74 9.45 -2.69 6.00
CA LEU A 74 8.56 -1.57 6.34
C LEU A 74 7.54 -1.26 5.23
N THR A 75 7.63 -1.91 4.07
CA THR A 75 6.68 -1.74 2.98
C THR A 75 5.37 -2.43 3.33
N VAL A 76 4.27 -1.72 3.12
CA VAL A 76 2.92 -2.23 3.37
C VAL A 76 2.06 -2.05 2.14
N ARG A 77 1.06 -2.92 2.00
CA ARG A 77 -0.03 -2.72 1.05
C ARG A 77 -1.20 -2.08 1.75
N LEU A 78 -1.76 -1.04 1.13
CA LEU A 78 -2.94 -0.34 1.60
C LEU A 78 -4.14 -0.81 0.79
N ARG A 79 -5.23 -1.14 1.48
CA ARG A 79 -6.53 -1.42 0.85
C ARG A 79 -7.53 -0.37 1.31
N VAL A 80 -7.90 0.51 0.40
CA VAL A 80 -8.81 1.61 0.70
C VAL A 80 -10.17 1.28 0.10
N ASP A 81 -11.20 1.27 0.93
CA ASP A 81 -12.53 0.77 0.58
C ASP A 81 -13.54 1.89 0.24
N CYS A 82 -13.06 3.14 0.13
CA CYS A 82 -13.89 4.29 -0.20
C CYS A 82 -13.12 5.40 -0.89
N THR A 83 -13.80 6.14 -1.75
CA THR A 83 -13.28 7.38 -2.33
C THR A 83 -14.05 8.55 -1.76
N SER A 84 -13.36 9.47 -1.09
CA SER A 84 -14.00 10.60 -0.40
C SER A 84 -14.71 11.53 -1.39
N ARG A 85 -15.89 12.02 -1.00
CA ARG A 85 -16.61 13.05 -1.78
C ARG A 85 -15.83 14.36 -1.89
N GLY A 86 -14.85 14.59 -1.02
CA GLY A 86 -14.04 15.81 -0.99
C GLY A 86 -12.81 15.80 -1.90
N ARG A 87 -12.61 14.77 -2.73
CA ARG A 87 -11.50 14.77 -3.71
C ARG A 87 -11.67 15.90 -4.75
N PRO A 88 -10.57 16.50 -5.26
CA PRO A 88 -10.60 17.54 -6.30
C PRO A 88 -11.07 17.03 -7.67
N ASP A 89 -11.66 17.90 -8.51
CA ASP A 89 -12.17 17.57 -9.86
C ASP A 89 -11.09 17.16 -10.86
N ASP A 90 -9.86 17.55 -10.61
CA ASP A 90 -8.68 17.17 -11.36
C ASP A 90 -7.98 15.91 -10.82
N ASP A 91 -8.55 15.23 -9.83
CA ASP A 91 -8.05 13.94 -9.33
C ASP A 91 -8.38 12.80 -10.32
N ASP A 92 -7.40 11.95 -10.61
CA ASP A 92 -7.53 10.85 -11.57
C ASP A 92 -8.61 9.81 -11.17
N ILE A 93 -9.07 9.83 -9.92
CA ILE A 93 -10.15 8.96 -9.42
C ILE A 93 -11.39 9.75 -8.96
N ALA A 94 -11.54 10.99 -9.44
CA ALA A 94 -12.69 11.85 -9.16
C ALA A 94 -14.04 11.22 -9.53
N GLU A 95 -14.09 10.39 -10.57
CA GLU A 95 -15.32 9.69 -10.98
C GLU A 95 -15.84 8.70 -9.94
N TYR A 96 -14.98 8.23 -9.02
CA TYR A 96 -15.34 7.23 -8.00
C TYR A 96 -15.77 7.85 -6.67
N ARG A 97 -15.87 9.18 -6.57
CA ARG A 97 -16.25 9.86 -5.33
C ARG A 97 -17.57 9.34 -4.74
N GLY A 98 -17.55 9.11 -3.43
CA GLY A 98 -18.68 8.60 -2.68
C GLY A 98 -18.98 7.13 -2.92
N THR A 99 -18.20 6.43 -3.75
CA THR A 99 -18.33 4.98 -3.96
C THR A 99 -17.46 4.21 -2.97
N ASP A 100 -17.73 2.91 -2.84
CA ASP A 100 -16.96 1.93 -2.09
C ASP A 100 -16.05 1.08 -2.99
N ARG A 101 -15.70 1.62 -4.17
CA ARG A 101 -14.78 0.94 -5.09
C ARG A 101 -13.42 0.80 -4.43
N ILE A 102 -12.98 -0.45 -4.28
CA ILE A 102 -11.72 -0.76 -3.61
C ILE A 102 -10.57 -0.32 -4.50
N ARG A 103 -9.58 0.31 -3.88
CA ARG A 103 -8.28 0.52 -4.49
C ARG A 103 -7.17 0.03 -3.58
N VAL A 104 -6.08 -0.40 -4.20
CA VAL A 104 -4.88 -0.83 -3.53
C VAL A 104 -3.72 0.09 -3.88
N GLY A 105 -2.80 0.25 -2.95
CA GLY A 105 -1.56 1.00 -3.15
C GLY A 105 -0.51 0.57 -2.14
N THR A 106 0.63 1.24 -2.11
CA THR A 106 1.71 0.95 -1.17
C THR A 106 1.99 2.11 -0.23
N GLY A 107 2.65 1.80 0.88
CA GLY A 107 3.14 2.78 1.83
C GLY A 107 4.33 2.24 2.60
N PHE A 108 4.88 3.10 3.46
CA PHE A 108 5.98 2.75 4.35
C PHE A 108 5.63 3.07 5.79
N ILE A 109 5.89 2.15 6.70
CA ILE A 109 5.87 2.43 8.13
C ILE A 109 7.02 3.39 8.45
N LYS A 110 6.72 4.51 9.13
CA LYS A 110 7.71 5.54 9.50
C LYS A 110 7.94 5.68 10.98
N PHE A 111 6.87 5.65 11.76
CA PHE A 111 6.92 5.82 13.21
C PHE A 111 6.21 4.66 13.87
N ILE A 112 6.82 4.12 14.91
CA ILE A 112 6.23 3.11 15.78
C ILE A 112 6.15 3.76 17.15
N TYR A 113 4.95 3.81 17.68
CA TYR A 113 4.63 4.32 18.99
C TYR A 113 4.36 3.12 19.89
N ASP A 114 5.12 3.07 20.97
CA ASP A 114 4.89 2.11 22.02
C ASP A 114 3.74 2.60 22.91
N ASP A 115 2.83 1.69 23.25
CA ASP A 115 1.94 1.91 24.37
C ASP A 115 2.57 1.27 25.60
N GLU A 116 2.91 2.10 26.60
CA GLU A 116 3.56 1.65 27.82
C GLU A 116 2.73 0.60 28.58
N TYR A 117 1.43 0.52 28.29
CA TYR A 117 0.50 -0.37 28.97
C TYR A 117 -0.01 -1.49 28.05
N SER A 118 -0.21 -2.66 28.66
CA SER A 118 -0.94 -3.74 27.99
C SER A 118 -2.43 -3.45 28.04
N HIS A 119 -3.09 -3.59 26.90
CA HIS A 119 -4.53 -3.41 26.75
C HIS A 119 -5.23 -4.75 26.55
N PRO A 120 -6.52 -4.87 26.91
CA PRO A 120 -7.32 -6.02 26.51
C PRO A 120 -7.27 -6.20 24.98
N CYS A 121 -7.05 -7.44 24.49
CA CYS A 121 -7.06 -7.69 23.05
C CYS A 121 -8.44 -7.36 22.47
N SER A 122 -8.49 -6.46 21.50
CA SER A 122 -9.69 -6.11 20.73
C SER A 122 -10.09 -7.17 19.70
N CYS A 123 -9.31 -8.23 19.57
CA CYS A 123 -9.57 -9.31 18.65
C CYS A 123 -10.77 -10.16 19.10
N GLU A 124 -11.68 -10.48 18.17
CA GLU A 124 -12.92 -11.24 18.44
C GLU A 124 -12.67 -12.57 19.18
N LYS A 125 -11.53 -13.22 18.93
CA LYS A 125 -11.18 -14.50 19.56
C LYS A 125 -10.84 -14.38 21.05
N CYS A 126 -10.26 -13.24 21.45
CA CYS A 126 -9.88 -13.05 22.84
C CYS A 126 -10.94 -12.30 23.62
N ASP A 127 -11.76 -11.46 22.98
CA ASP A 127 -12.86 -10.73 23.60
C ASP A 127 -12.44 -10.03 24.92
N GLY A 128 -11.28 -9.37 24.89
CA GLY A 128 -10.73 -8.70 26.07
C GLY A 128 -10.19 -9.61 27.20
N ALA A 129 -10.31 -10.94 27.10
CA ALA A 129 -9.86 -11.87 28.14
C ALA A 129 -8.32 -11.93 28.31
N VAL A 130 -7.57 -11.43 27.33
CA VAL A 130 -6.09 -11.45 27.34
C VAL A 130 -5.55 -10.04 27.21
N MET A 131 -4.67 -9.66 28.14
CA MET A 131 -3.89 -8.42 28.06
C MET A 131 -2.75 -8.61 27.06
N ARG A 132 -2.64 -7.72 26.09
CA ARG A 132 -1.60 -7.72 25.07
C ARG A 132 -1.00 -6.33 24.94
N LYS A 133 0.31 -6.30 24.74
CA LYS A 133 0.98 -5.09 24.32
C LYS A 133 0.48 -4.69 22.92
N GLN A 134 0.05 -3.46 22.78
CA GLN A 134 -0.41 -2.90 21.51
C GLN A 134 0.62 -1.87 21.03
N TRP A 135 0.73 -1.73 19.72
CA TRP A 135 1.62 -0.77 19.08
C TRP A 135 0.79 0.07 18.12
N ALA A 136 1.05 1.37 18.11
CA ALA A 136 0.54 2.25 17.07
C ALA A 136 1.65 2.55 16.07
N PHE A 137 1.31 2.75 14.81
CA PHE A 137 2.30 3.14 13.82
C PHE A 137 1.71 4.10 12.79
N ALA A 138 2.59 4.89 12.17
CA ALA A 138 2.23 5.79 11.08
C ALA A 138 2.69 5.20 9.74
N VAL A 139 1.77 5.14 8.78
CA VAL A 139 2.08 4.80 7.39
C VAL A 139 2.14 6.07 6.55
N GLN A 140 3.26 6.28 5.86
CA GLN A 140 3.39 7.29 4.83
C GLN A 140 3.04 6.69 3.46
N THR A 141 2.18 7.36 2.71
CA THR A 141 1.75 6.96 1.36
C THR A 141 1.51 8.20 0.49
N ALA A 142 1.23 7.98 -0.80
CA ALA A 142 0.87 9.04 -1.72
C ALA A 142 -0.57 9.51 -1.50
N CYS A 143 -0.80 10.82 -1.69
CA CYS A 143 -2.11 11.44 -1.50
C CYS A 143 -3.17 10.89 -2.47
N HIS A 144 -2.77 10.46 -3.67
CA HIS A 144 -3.70 9.83 -4.60
C HIS A 144 -4.15 8.43 -4.11
N VAL A 145 -3.35 7.74 -3.28
CA VAL A 145 -3.74 6.46 -2.63
C VAL A 145 -4.69 6.75 -1.46
N VAL A 146 -4.30 7.61 -0.51
CA VAL A 146 -5.16 8.02 0.62
C VAL A 146 -5.16 9.55 0.70
N TYR A 147 -6.32 10.16 0.43
CA TYR A 147 -6.44 11.60 0.29
C TYR A 147 -6.65 12.30 1.64
N ASN A 148 -7.52 11.76 2.49
CA ASN A 148 -7.91 12.42 3.74
C ASN A 148 -8.28 11.42 4.85
N THR A 149 -8.70 11.96 5.99
CA THR A 149 -9.08 11.18 7.18
C THR A 149 -10.27 10.24 6.94
N GLU A 150 -11.20 10.58 6.05
CA GLU A 150 -12.34 9.70 5.73
C GLU A 150 -11.83 8.40 5.10
N GLU A 151 -10.95 8.51 4.11
CA GLU A 151 -10.35 7.37 3.43
C GLU A 151 -9.39 6.61 4.35
N ALA A 152 -8.60 7.33 5.15
CA ALA A 152 -7.67 6.71 6.10
C ALA A 152 -8.39 5.83 7.13
N LYS A 153 -9.54 6.28 7.66
CA LYS A 153 -10.37 5.52 8.61
C LYS A 153 -10.92 4.23 8.02
N ARG A 154 -11.03 4.16 6.70
CA ARG A 154 -11.51 2.98 6.00
C ARG A 154 -10.43 2.31 5.13
N THR A 155 -9.18 2.53 5.51
CA THR A 155 -8.03 1.84 4.95
C THR A 155 -7.63 0.68 5.85
N ARG A 156 -7.37 -0.48 5.25
CA ARG A 156 -6.72 -1.62 5.91
C ARG A 156 -5.26 -1.68 5.49
N VAL A 157 -4.40 -2.12 6.40
CA VAL A 157 -2.96 -2.22 6.14
C VAL A 157 -2.56 -3.69 6.14
N ASP A 158 -2.07 -4.18 5.01
CA ASP A 158 -1.54 -5.53 4.90
C ASP A 158 -0.03 -5.48 5.13
N LEU A 159 0.42 -6.15 6.18
CA LEU A 159 1.84 -6.29 6.54
C LEU A 159 2.40 -7.56 5.91
N PHE A 160 3.70 -7.54 5.57
CA PHE A 160 4.42 -8.71 5.04
C PHE A 160 3.78 -9.28 3.76
N CYS A 161 3.40 -8.42 2.81
CA CYS A 161 2.69 -8.82 1.59
C CYS A 161 3.58 -9.48 0.52
N ASP A 162 4.79 -9.91 0.89
CA ASP A 162 5.86 -10.38 0.02
C ASP A 162 6.07 -11.91 0.04
N ASP A 163 5.26 -12.65 0.80
CA ASP A 163 5.29 -14.11 0.88
C ASP A 163 3.88 -14.72 0.63
N ALA A 164 3.83 -15.79 -0.16
CA ALA A 164 2.63 -16.59 -0.40
C ALA A 164 2.05 -17.19 0.90
N SER A 165 2.88 -17.37 1.93
CA SER A 165 2.45 -17.83 3.26
C SER A 165 1.57 -16.81 4.02
N CYS A 166 1.51 -15.55 3.56
CA CYS A 166 0.75 -14.48 4.20
C CYS A 166 -0.75 -14.48 3.84
N GLN A 167 -1.17 -15.41 2.99
CA GLN A 167 -2.59 -15.70 2.72
C GLN A 167 -3.09 -16.78 3.69
N ARG A 168 -4.09 -16.45 4.52
CA ARG A 168 -4.81 -17.45 5.30
C ARG A 168 -6.23 -17.56 4.74
N ASP A 169 -6.63 -18.76 4.33
CA ASP A 169 -7.94 -19.02 3.70
C ASP A 169 -8.19 -18.18 2.44
N GLY A 170 -7.14 -17.88 1.67
CA GLY A 170 -7.21 -17.06 0.45
C GLY A 170 -7.36 -15.55 0.71
N ARG A 171 -7.21 -15.08 1.96
CA ARG A 171 -7.25 -13.66 2.33
C ARG A 171 -5.92 -13.20 2.96
N MET A 172 -5.47 -12.02 2.57
CA MET A 172 -4.22 -11.44 3.10
C MET A 172 -4.42 -11.02 4.57
N LYS A 173 -3.40 -11.24 5.41
CA LYS A 173 -3.42 -10.72 6.79
C LYS A 173 -3.40 -9.20 6.76
N SER A 174 -4.39 -8.59 7.38
CA SER A 174 -4.50 -7.14 7.52
C SER A 174 -4.64 -6.76 8.97
N VAL A 175 -4.08 -5.61 9.30
CA VAL A 175 -4.35 -4.88 10.54
C VAL A 175 -5.27 -3.71 10.25
#